data_AF-A0A1S2L8F3-F1
#
_entry.id   AF-A0A1S2L8F3-F1
#
_cell.length_a   1.000
_cell.length_b   1.000
_cell.length_c   1.000
_cell.angle_alpha   90.00
_cell.angle_beta   90.00
_cell.angle_gamma   90.00
#
_symmetry.space_group_name_H-M   'P 1'
#
loop_
_entity.id
_entity.type
_entity.pdbx_description
1 polymer ?
#
loop_
_entity_poly.entity_id
_entity_poly.type
_entity_poly.pdbx_seq_one_letter_code
_entity_poly.pdbx_strand_id
1 'polypeptide(L)' 'MNFYINQTIQINNLRVDSVSNSSVLQIGSAGMIRSLSNLYNTGGFTEPAPEAVEPLDPVTPLVPLAPPAPPTPTLI' A
#
# COMPACT_ATOMS: atom_id res chain seq x y z
N MET A 1 -21.99 -11.04 34.01
CA MET A 1 -23.34 -11.12 33.41
C MET A 1 -23.30 -12.16 32.32
N ASN A 2 -24.23 -13.13 32.30
CA ASN A 2 -24.25 -14.19 31.29
C ASN A 2 -25.16 -13.77 30.14
N PHE A 3 -24.62 -13.74 28.91
CA PHE A 3 -25.36 -13.41 27.70
C PHE A 3 -25.54 -14.66 26.86
N TYR A 4 -26.78 -14.99 26.52
CA TYR A 4 -27.11 -16.09 25.62
C TYR A 4 -27.72 -15.50 24.36
N ILE A 5 -26.97 -15.52 23.26
CA ILE A 5 -27.40 -14.96 21.98
C ILE A 5 -27.57 -16.11 20.99
N ASN A 6 -28.78 -16.32 20.50
CA ASN A 6 -29.08 -17.21 19.39
C ASN A 6 -29.36 -16.36 18.14
N GLN A 7 -28.53 -16.46 17.10
CA GLN A 7 -28.72 -15.71 15.85
C GLN A 7 -28.65 -16.67 14.67
N THR A 8 -29.69 -16.61 13.82
CA THR A 8 -29.65 -17.21 12.48
C THR A 8 -29.55 -16.07 11.49
N ILE A 9 -28.39 -15.95 10.85
CA ILE A 9 -28.11 -14.87 9.89
C ILE A 9 -27.93 -15.51 8.51
N GLN A 10 -28.87 -15.26 7.61
CA GLN A 10 -28.79 -15.72 6.23
C GLN A 10 -28.51 -14.52 5.32
N ILE A 11 -27.32 -14.49 4.74
CA ILE A 11 -26.90 -13.45 3.79
C ILE A 11 -26.75 -14.11 2.43
N ASN A 12 -27.57 -13.70 1.47
CA ASN A 12 -27.53 -14.21 0.10
C ASN A 12 -26.41 -13.58 -0.73
N ASN A 13 -26.20 -12.28 -0.55
CA ASN A 13 -25.06 -11.57 -1.11
C ASN A 13 -24.74 -10.38 -0.21
N LEU A 14 -23.48 -10.20 0.13
CA LEU A 14 -22.97 -9.01 0.79
C LEU A 14 -21.70 -8.60 0.08
N ARG A 15 -21.71 -7.38 -0.47
CA ARG A 15 -20.60 -6.81 -1.21
C ARG A 15 -20.14 -5.53 -0.50
N VAL A 16 -18.84 -5.44 -0.28
CA VAL A 16 -18.18 -4.27 0.29
C VAL A 16 -17.17 -3.82 -0.74
N ASP A 17 -17.43 -2.66 -1.38
CA ASP A 17 -16.60 -2.17 -2.48
C ASP A 17 -15.29 -1.53 -1.99
N SER A 18 -15.33 -0.84 -0.86
CA SER A 18 -14.12 -0.33 -0.23
C SER A 18 -14.32 -0.18 1.28
N VAL A 19 -13.21 -0.29 2.00
CA VAL A 19 -13.12 0.02 3.42
C VAL A 19 -11.92 0.94 3.61
N SER A 20 -12.10 1.99 4.40
CA SER A 20 -11.02 2.92 4.74
C SER A 20 -10.42 2.60 6.11
N ASN A 21 -9.36 3.31 6.50
CA ASN A 21 -8.68 3.09 7.78
C ASN A 21 -9.66 3.12 8.97
N SER A 22 -9.58 2.10 9.83
CA SER A 22 -10.47 1.83 10.98
C SER A 22 -11.94 1.63 10.65
N SER A 23 -12.22 1.02 9.51
CA SER A 23 -13.54 0.45 9.27
C SER A 23 -13.70 -0.84 10.06
N VAL A 24 -14.82 -1.00 10.75
CA VAL A 24 -15.23 -2.28 11.31
C VAL A 24 -16.60 -2.61 10.76
N LEU A 25 -16.68 -3.73 10.04
CA LEU A 25 -17.94 -4.28 9.57
C LEU A 25 -18.25 -5.51 10.42
N GLN A 26 -19.40 -5.50 11.06
CA GLN A 26 -19.77 -6.58 11.96
C GLN A 26 -21.19 -7.06 11.71
N ILE A 27 -21.32 -8.39 11.71
CA ILE A 27 -22.56 -9.11 11.46
C ILE A 27 -22.77 -10.08 12.62
N GLY A 28 -23.91 -9.96 13.29
CA GLY A 28 -24.19 -10.64 14.55
C GLY A 28 -23.84 -9.79 15.76
N SER A 29 -23.84 -10.39 16.94
CA SER A 29 -23.65 -9.69 18.21
C SER A 29 -22.18 -9.33 18.47
N ALA A 30 -21.93 -8.10 18.91
CA ALA A 30 -20.64 -7.65 19.43
C ALA A 30 -20.76 -7.30 20.90
N GLY A 31 -19.62 -7.43 21.58
CA GLY A 31 -19.34 -6.65 22.78
C GLY A 31 -18.88 -5.23 22.42
N MET A 32 -17.72 -4.83 22.93
CA MET A 32 -17.15 -3.52 22.65
C MET A 32 -16.20 -3.59 21.46
N ILE A 33 -16.44 -2.75 20.45
CA ILE A 33 -15.52 -2.56 19.31
C ILE A 33 -14.85 -1.20 19.46
N ARG A 34 -13.52 -1.19 19.45
CA ARG A 34 -12.68 0.02 19.46
C ARG A 34 -11.90 0.08 18.16
N SER A 35 -12.43 0.80 17.18
CA SER A 35 -11.75 1.09 15.92
C SER A 35 -10.92 2.38 16.09
N LEU A 36 -9.61 2.30 15.92
CA LEU A 36 -8.70 3.44 16.13
C LEU A 36 -7.78 3.61 14.92
N SER A 37 -7.92 4.77 14.28
CA SER A 37 -7.19 5.17 13.07
C SER A 37 -6.26 6.30 13.40
N ASN A 38 -4.98 6.00 13.55
CA ASN A 38 -3.95 7.01 13.67
C ASN A 38 -3.28 7.20 12.30
N LEU A 39 -3.83 8.09 11.47
CA LEU A 39 -3.20 8.49 10.22
C LEU A 39 -2.16 9.57 10.52
N TYR A 40 -0.95 9.15 10.89
CA TYR A 40 0.17 10.06 11.04
C TYR A 40 0.85 10.26 9.69
N ASN A 41 0.84 11.49 9.19
CA ASN A 41 1.73 11.90 8.12
C ASN A 41 3.10 12.24 8.71
N THR A 42 3.88 11.23 9.07
CA THR A 42 5.23 11.41 9.63
C THR A 42 6.22 12.00 8.62
N GLY A 43 5.81 12.17 7.35
CA GLY A 43 6.61 12.79 6.30
C GLY A 43 6.44 14.31 6.17
N GLY A 44 5.53 14.94 6.93
CA GLY A 44 5.35 16.41 6.92
C GLY A 44 4.77 16.98 5.63
N PHE A 45 4.19 16.15 4.77
CA PHE A 45 3.62 16.58 3.49
C PHE A 45 2.27 17.29 3.71
N THR A 46 2.29 18.62 3.76
CA THR A 46 1.07 19.44 3.92
C THR A 46 0.39 19.75 2.59
N GLU A 47 1.10 19.54 1.48
CA GLU A 47 0.66 19.85 0.12
C GLU A 47 0.57 18.55 -0.70
N PRO A 48 -0.21 18.53 -1.79
CA PRO A 48 -0.21 17.42 -2.74
C PRO A 48 1.22 17.07 -3.17
N ALA A 49 1.49 15.78 -3.39
CA ALA A 49 2.80 15.36 -3.88
C ALA A 49 3.16 16.16 -5.15
N PRO A 50 4.39 16.71 -5.25
CA PRO A 50 4.83 17.41 -6.44
C PRO A 50 4.65 16.55 -7.68
N GLU A 51 4.30 17.17 -8.80
CA GLU A 51 4.23 16.49 -10.09
C GLU A 51 5.59 15.87 -10.41
N ALA A 52 5.59 14.63 -10.89
CA ALA A 52 6.82 13.93 -11.21
C ALA A 52 7.56 14.71 -12.30
N VAL A 53 8.71 15.29 -11.96
CA VAL A 53 9.56 15.98 -12.92
C VAL A 53 10.17 14.91 -13.83
N GLU A 54 9.80 14.92 -15.12
CA GLU A 54 10.55 14.14 -16.11
C GLU A 54 12.02 14.58 -16.07
N PRO A 55 12.99 13.64 -16.04
CA PRO A 55 14.40 14.02 -16.01
C PRO A 55 14.73 14.91 -17.22
N LEU A 56 15.01 16.19 -16.98
CA LEU A 56 15.35 17.16 -18.03
C LEU A 56 16.74 16.96 -18.61
N ASP A 57 17.55 16.09 -17.99
CA ASP A 57 18.89 15.78 -18.44
C ASP A 57 19.04 14.25 -18.63
N PRO A 58 19.71 13.79 -19.70
CA PRO A 58 20.11 12.40 -19.78
C PRO A 58 20.97 12.11 -18.54
N VAL A 59 20.51 11.16 -17.72
CA VAL A 59 21.21 10.72 -16.52
C VAL A 59 22.58 10.20 -16.94
N THR A 60 23.58 11.07 -16.97
CA THR A 60 24.97 10.66 -17.11
C THR A 60 25.29 9.87 -15.84
N PRO A 61 25.63 8.58 -15.96
CA PRO A 61 25.91 7.76 -14.80
C PRO A 61 27.02 8.41 -13.97
N LEU A 62 26.76 8.65 -12.68
CA LEU A 62 27.71 9.28 -11.77
C LEU A 62 28.99 8.44 -11.58
N VAL A 63 28.93 7.17 -11.99
CA VAL A 63 30.05 6.24 -12.03
C VAL A 63 30.47 6.07 -13.50
N PRO A 64 31.76 6.28 -13.83
CA PRO A 64 32.27 6.00 -15.16
C PRO A 64 31.98 4.55 -15.55
N LEU A 65 31.27 4.34 -16.67
CA LEU A 65 31.12 3.00 -17.22
C LEU A 65 32.51 2.52 -17.67
N ALA A 66 32.88 1.31 -17.24
CA ALA A 66 34.08 0.67 -17.74
C ALA A 66 33.97 0.53 -19.28
N PRO A 67 35.04 0.81 -20.04
CA PRO A 67 35.05 0.59 -21.48
C PRO A 67 34.70 -0.87 -21.80
N PRO A 68 33.94 -1.13 -22.87
CA PRO A 68 33.67 -2.50 -23.31
C PRO A 68 35.01 -3.20 -23.59
N ALA A 69 35.20 -4.37 -22.96
CA ALA A 69 36.41 -5.16 -23.13
C ALA A 69 36.58 -5.53 -24.62
N PRO A 70 37.78 -5.40 -25.20
CA PRO A 70 38.01 -5.81 -26.57
C PRO A 70 37.71 -7.30 -26.75
N PRO A 71 37.11 -7.72 -27.87
CA PRO A 71 36.85 -9.13 -28.12
C PRO A 71 38.19 -9.88 -28.23
N THR A 72 38.39 -10.86 -27.36
CA THR A 72 39.50 -11.80 -27.43
C THR A 72 39.54 -12.41 -28.84
N PRO A 73 40.63 -12.25 -29.61
CA PRO A 73 40.73 -12.90 -30.91
C PRO A 73 40.73 -14.41 -30.69
N THR A 74 39.71 -15.09 -31.20
CA THR A 74 39.71 -16.55 -31.29
C THR A 74 40.76 -16.92 -32.32
N LEU A 75 41.78 -17.64 -31.88
CA LEU A 75 42.82 -18.22 -32.73
C LEU A 75 42.17 -19.15 -33.77
N ILE A 76 42.27 -18.74 -35.04
CA ILE A 76 42.21 -19.61 -36.23
C ILE A 76 43.33 -19.19 -37.18
#